data_AF-A0A7X4FM91-F1
#
_entry.id   AF-A0A7X4FM91-F1
#
_cell.length_a   1.000
_cell.length_b   1.000
_cell.length_c   1.000
_cell.angle_alpha   90.00
_cell.angle_beta   90.00
_cell.angle_gamma   90.00
#
_symmetry.space_group_name_H-M   'P 1'
#
loop_
_entity.id
_entity.type
_entity.pdbx_description
1 polymer ?
#
loop_
_entity_poly.entity_id
_entity_poly.type
_entity_poly.pdbx_seq_one_letter_code
_entity_poly.pdbx_strand_id
1 'polypeptide(L)'
;MPATIEATELQLLDVFSDKYIFNIPPYQRPYAWTTEQTGELLDDLLYAMGRIEQMNEAPPYFLGSIVIIKKEKENPLAEVIDGQQRLTTLTILLCVLRELSDEKIKRDLDEFIWQEGSEIKGTKDVFRVTPR
;
A
#
# COMPACT_ATOMS: atom_id res chain seq x y z
N MET A 1 26.45 -1.75 -14.57
CA MET A 1 25.32 -1.17 -15.33
C MET A 1 24.76 -0.02 -14.51
N PRO A 2 24.43 1.15 -15.10
CA PRO A 2 23.83 2.23 -14.33
C PRO A 2 22.51 1.72 -13.71
N ALA A 3 22.21 2.13 -12.48
CA ALA A 3 20.92 1.87 -11.87
C ALA A 3 19.86 2.62 -12.68
N THR A 4 19.02 1.90 -13.42
CA THR A 4 17.91 2.49 -14.16
C THR A 4 16.82 2.85 -13.17
N ILE A 5 16.41 4.11 -13.15
CA ILE A 5 15.20 4.54 -12.44
C ILE A 5 14.01 4.28 -13.36
N GLU A 6 13.07 3.46 -12.90
CA GLU A 6 11.81 3.21 -13.58
C GLU A 6 10.67 3.88 -12.79
N ALA A 7 9.77 4.55 -13.49
CA ALA A 7 8.57 5.15 -12.92
C ALA A 7 7.34 4.59 -13.61
N THR A 8 6.36 4.18 -12.82
CA THR A 8 5.10 3.61 -13.31
C THR A 8 3.95 4.11 -12.46
N GLU A 9 2.81 4.34 -13.09
CA GLU A 9 1.56 4.69 -12.40
C GLU A 9 0.83 3.39 -12.04
N LEU A 10 0.39 3.28 -10.79
CA LEU A 10 -0.29 2.10 -10.27
C LEU A 10 -1.58 2.51 -9.57
N GLN A 11 -2.61 1.67 -9.70
CA GLN A 11 -3.79 1.80 -8.85
C GLN A 11 -3.42 1.43 -7.41
N LEU A 12 -4.15 1.99 -6.44
CA LEU A 12 -3.84 1.77 -5.03
C LEU A 12 -3.84 0.28 -4.66
N LEU A 13 -4.79 -0.50 -5.17
CA LEU A 13 -4.86 -1.94 -4.91
C LEU A 13 -3.69 -2.71 -5.54
N ASP A 14 -3.14 -2.25 -6.67
CA ASP A 14 -1.95 -2.88 -7.26
C ASP A 14 -0.71 -2.70 -6.39
N VAL A 15 -0.62 -1.57 -5.66
CA VAL A 15 0.47 -1.32 -4.70
C VAL A 15 0.43 -2.35 -3.58
N PHE A 16 -0.75 -2.72 -3.09
CA PHE A 16 -0.92 -3.70 -2.00
C PHE A 16 -1.08 -5.16 -2.48
N SER A 17 -0.83 -5.44 -3.76
CA SER A 17 -0.97 -6.76 -4.36
C SER A 17 0.20 -7.71 -4.07
N ASP A 18 0.14 -8.93 -4.61
CA ASP A 18 1.20 -9.94 -4.53
C ASP A 18 2.53 -9.56 -5.19
N LYS A 19 2.53 -8.51 -6.02
CA LYS A 19 3.73 -7.96 -6.66
C LYS A 19 4.66 -7.22 -5.71
N TYR A 20 4.19 -6.89 -4.51
CA TYR A 20 4.93 -6.10 -3.54
C TYR A 20 4.82 -6.66 -2.11
N ILE A 21 5.98 -6.73 -1.45
CA ILE A 21 6.15 -6.92 -0.02
C ILE A 21 7.13 -5.83 0.42
N PHE A 22 6.61 -4.80 1.09
CA PHE A 22 7.36 -3.63 1.48
C PHE A 22 8.05 -3.81 2.83
N ASN A 23 9.36 -3.59 2.80
CA ASN A 23 10.21 -3.53 3.98
C ASN A 23 10.66 -2.08 4.20
N ILE A 24 10.45 -1.54 5.41
CA ILE A 24 10.95 -0.22 5.80
C ILE A 24 12.34 -0.40 6.42
N PRO A 25 13.43 0.08 5.78
CA PRO A 25 14.78 -0.16 6.27
C PRO A 25 15.10 0.55 7.60
N PRO A 26 16.07 0.06 8.39
CA PRO A 26 16.38 0.59 9.73
C PRO A 26 17.06 1.97 9.71
N TYR A 27 17.43 2.52 8.55
CA TYR A 27 17.91 3.90 8.45
C TYR A 27 16.78 4.92 8.24
N GLN A 28 15.57 4.45 7.96
CA GLN A 28 14.42 5.32 7.84
C GLN A 28 13.93 5.81 9.22
N ARG A 29 13.32 6.99 9.23
CA ARG A 29 12.70 7.54 10.44
C ARG A 29 11.48 6.69 10.87
N PRO A 30 11.13 6.62 12.16
CA PRO A 30 9.90 5.97 12.59
C PRO A 30 8.64 6.62 11.99
N TYR A 31 7.50 5.93 12.11
CA TYR A 31 6.20 6.54 11.80
C TYR A 31 5.99 7.79 12.67
N ALA A 32 5.63 8.91 12.04
CA ALA A 32 5.60 10.22 12.71
C ALA A 32 4.45 11.12 12.23
N TRP A 33 3.58 10.63 11.34
CA TRP A 33 2.37 11.37 11.00
C TRP A 33 1.43 11.42 12.21
N THR A 34 0.85 12.59 12.41
CA THR A 34 -0.16 12.88 13.40
C THR A 34 -1.54 12.89 12.75
N THR A 35 -2.57 13.12 13.54
CA THR A 35 -3.95 13.28 13.07
C THR A 35 -4.11 14.36 12.00
N GLU A 36 -3.23 15.37 11.97
CA GLU A 36 -3.23 16.41 10.95
C GLU A 36 -2.90 15.83 9.57
N GLN A 37 -1.71 15.22 9.40
CA GLN A 37 -1.33 14.64 8.11
C GLN A 37 -2.18 13.42 7.72
N THR A 38 -2.58 12.63 8.71
CA THR A 38 -3.52 11.51 8.47
C THR A 38 -4.88 12.02 8.01
N GLY A 39 -5.37 13.13 8.56
CA GLY A 39 -6.60 13.79 8.15
C GLY A 39 -6.52 14.32 6.72
N GLU A 40 -5.43 15.01 6.37
CA GLU A 40 -5.20 15.48 5.00
C GLU A 40 -5.22 14.34 3.98
N LEU A 41 -4.56 13.21 4.29
CA LEU A 41 -4.61 12.03 3.41
C LEU A 41 -6.04 11.48 3.27
N LEU A 42 -6.82 11.45 4.36
CA LEU A 42 -8.19 10.97 4.30
C LEU A 42 -9.07 11.92 3.48
N ASP A 43 -8.92 13.23 3.67
CA ASP A 43 -9.64 14.25 2.91
C ASP A 43 -9.31 14.16 1.41
N ASP A 44 -8.05 13.91 1.06
CA ASP A 44 -7.61 13.65 -0.31
C ASP A 44 -8.34 12.44 -0.92
N LEU A 45 -8.43 11.33 -0.18
CA LEU A 45 -9.13 10.12 -0.62
C LEU A 45 -10.64 10.37 -0.80
N LEU A 46 -11.27 11.08 0.14
CA LEU A 46 -12.69 11.43 0.07
C LEU A 46 -12.98 12.39 -1.08
N TYR A 47 -12.08 13.35 -1.32
CA TYR A 47 -12.16 14.26 -2.47
C TYR A 47 -12.03 13.49 -3.79
N ALA A 48 -11.07 12.56 -3.88
CA ALA A 48 -10.85 11.71 -5.04
C ALA A 48 -12.06 10.83 -5.37
N MET A 49 -12.72 10.28 -4.35
CA MET A 49 -13.98 9.54 -4.51
C MET A 49 -15.13 10.43 -4.99
N GLY A 50 -15.08 11.74 -4.70
CA GLY A 50 -16.12 12.72 -5.00
C GLY A 50 -17.45 12.39 -4.31
N ARG A 51 -18.55 13.01 -4.78
CA ARG A 51 -19.93 12.61 -4.41
C ARG A 51 -20.52 11.62 -5.42
N ILE A 52 -19.70 10.70 -5.93
CA ILE A 52 -20.06 9.97 -7.14
C ILE A 52 -20.83 8.70 -6.76
N GLU A 53 -22.06 8.57 -7.25
CA GLU A 53 -22.91 7.38 -7.07
C GLU A 53 -22.36 6.16 -7.83
N GLN A 54 -21.43 6.37 -8.78
CA GLN A 54 -20.81 5.35 -9.63
C GLN A 54 -19.28 5.48 -9.67
N MET A 55 -18.56 4.53 -9.07
CA MET A 55 -17.08 4.55 -8.98
C MET A 55 -16.35 4.64 -10.33
N ASN A 56 -16.96 4.25 -11.45
CA ASN A 56 -16.30 4.17 -12.75
C ASN A 56 -16.15 5.52 -13.48
N GLU A 57 -16.71 6.61 -12.95
CA GLU A 57 -16.66 7.94 -13.57
C GLU A 57 -15.75 8.93 -12.82
N ALA A 58 -15.14 8.51 -11.71
CA ALA A 58 -14.23 9.35 -10.94
C ALA A 58 -12.92 9.59 -11.71
N PRO A 59 -12.44 10.84 -11.84
CA PRO A 59 -11.13 11.09 -12.41
C PRO A 59 -10.04 10.50 -11.51
N PRO A 60 -8.94 9.98 -12.08
CA PRO A 60 -7.84 9.46 -11.28
C PRO A 60 -7.23 10.58 -10.42
N TYR A 61 -7.04 10.29 -9.12
CA TYR A 61 -6.35 11.18 -8.18
C TYR A 61 -4.93 10.71 -7.94
N PHE A 62 -3.97 11.62 -8.05
CA PHE A 62 -2.58 11.30 -7.79
C PHE A 62 -2.28 11.42 -6.29
N LEU A 63 -2.23 10.29 -5.59
CA LEU A 63 -1.94 10.20 -4.14
C LEU A 63 -0.44 10.33 -3.81
N GLY A 64 0.35 10.89 -4.73
CA GLY A 64 1.81 11.04 -4.61
C GLY A 64 2.61 9.78 -4.94
N SER A 65 3.93 9.94 -5.07
CA SER A 65 4.85 8.84 -5.37
C SER A 65 5.28 8.04 -4.14
N ILE A 66 5.72 6.80 -4.38
CA ILE A 66 6.54 6.00 -3.46
C ILE A 66 7.84 5.66 -4.19
N VAL A 67 8.96 5.65 -3.47
CA VAL A 67 10.27 5.30 -4.06
C VAL A 67 10.75 4.03 -3.39
N ILE A 68 11.07 3.02 -4.19
CA ILE A 68 11.47 1.70 -3.71
C ILE A 68 12.73 1.18 -4.42
N ILE A 69 13.43 0.27 -3.75
CA ILE A 69 14.48 -0.55 -4.35
C ILE A 69 13.98 -1.99 -4.44
N LYS A 70 13.94 -2.54 -5.65
CA LYS A 70 13.71 -3.97 -5.91
C LYS A 70 15.00 -4.58 -6.43
N LYS A 71 15.38 -5.76 -5.90
CA LYS A 71 16.57 -6.49 -6.39
C LYS A 71 16.36 -6.99 -7.82
N GLU A 72 15.17 -7.51 -8.09
CA GLU A 72 14.74 -8.04 -9.38
C GLU A 72 13.27 -7.65 -9.62
N LYS A 73 12.86 -7.50 -10.87
CA LYS A 73 11.50 -7.02 -11.23
C LYS A 73 10.39 -7.94 -10.68
N GLU A 74 10.60 -9.26 -10.81
CA GLU A 74 9.65 -10.30 -10.38
C GLU A 74 9.73 -10.60 -8.88
N ASN A 75 10.76 -10.14 -8.18
CA ASN A 75 10.87 -10.35 -6.73
C ASN A 75 9.88 -9.40 -6.03
N PRO A 76 8.94 -9.89 -5.19
CA PRO A 76 7.99 -9.01 -4.52
C PRO A 76 8.64 -8.10 -3.47
N LEU A 77 9.79 -8.48 -2.92
CA LEU A 77 10.47 -7.69 -1.89
C LEU A 77 10.90 -6.32 -2.42
N ALA A 78 10.42 -5.27 -1.75
CA ALA A 78 10.68 -3.88 -2.07
C ALA A 78 11.11 -3.11 -0.82
N GLU A 79 12.30 -2.52 -0.84
CA GLU A 79 12.76 -1.64 0.24
C GLU A 79 12.27 -0.21 0.00
N VAL A 80 11.58 0.36 0.99
CA VAL A 80 11.01 1.72 0.87
C VAL A 80 12.06 2.78 1.17
N ILE A 81 12.29 3.69 0.22
CA ILE A 81 13.21 4.82 0.32
C ILE A 81 12.45 6.12 0.61
N ASP A 82 11.26 6.28 0.03
CA ASP A 82 10.37 7.41 0.29
C ASP A 82 8.89 7.00 0.18
N GLY A 83 8.00 7.74 0.82
CA GLY A 83 6.57 7.47 0.88
C GLY A 83 6.13 6.58 2.06
N GLN A 84 7.04 6.25 2.97
CA GLN A 84 6.78 5.33 4.09
C GLN A 84 5.60 5.73 4.99
N GLN A 85 5.41 7.03 5.26
CA GLN A 85 4.39 7.52 6.19
C GLN A 85 3.01 7.33 5.55
N ARG A 86 2.92 7.61 4.25
CA ARG A 86 1.72 7.41 3.46
C ARG A 86 1.38 5.93 3.36
N LEU A 87 2.35 5.09 3.00
CA LEU A 87 2.17 3.64 2.87
C LEU A 87 1.70 3.01 4.20
N THR A 88 2.31 3.41 5.32
CA THR A 88 1.93 2.94 6.66
C THR A 88 0.52 3.40 7.02
N THR A 89 0.17 4.66 6.77
CA THR A 89 -1.17 5.21 7.07
C THR A 89 -2.25 4.53 6.23
N LEU A 90 -1.99 4.27 4.95
CA LEU A 90 -2.89 3.53 4.07
C LEU A 90 -3.08 2.08 4.55
N THR A 91 -2.01 1.44 5.03
CA THR A 91 -2.09 0.10 5.64
C THR A 91 -2.98 0.12 6.89
N ILE A 92 -2.83 1.12 7.77
CA ILE A 92 -3.69 1.29 8.94
C ILE A 92 -5.15 1.49 8.52
N LEU A 93 -5.39 2.32 7.50
CA LEU A 93 -6.73 2.54 6.96
C LEU A 93 -7.35 1.24 6.44
N LEU A 94 -6.61 0.42 5.67
CA LEU A 94 -7.08 -0.90 5.22
C LEU A 94 -7.46 -1.80 6.39
N CYS A 95 -6.65 -1.84 7.46
CA CYS A 95 -6.98 -2.61 8.67
C CYS A 95 -8.26 -2.12 9.36
N VAL A 96 -8.46 -0.80 9.44
CA VAL A 96 -9.68 -0.22 10.02
C VAL A 96 -10.90 -0.54 9.15
N LEU A 97 -10.80 -0.36 7.83
CA LEU A 97 -11.87 -0.69 6.88
C LEU A 97 -12.23 -2.17 6.97
N ARG A 98 -11.24 -3.06 7.08
CA ARG A 98 -11.44 -4.49 7.33
C ARG A 98 -12.26 -4.72 8.59
N GLU A 99 -11.86 -4.14 9.71
CA GLU A 99 -12.56 -4.36 10.99
C GLU A 99 -14.02 -3.89 10.96
N LEU A 100 -14.30 -2.80 10.25
CA LEU A 100 -15.64 -2.23 10.09
C LEU A 100 -16.52 -2.95 9.04
N SER A 101 -15.94 -3.84 8.23
CA SER A 101 -16.63 -4.48 7.12
C SER A 101 -17.28 -5.82 7.49
N ASP A 102 -18.14 -6.33 6.61
CA ASP A 102 -18.68 -7.69 6.75
C ASP A 102 -17.64 -8.77 6.45
N GLU A 103 -17.96 -10.03 6.77
CA GLU A 103 -17.05 -11.17 6.60
C GLU A 103 -16.60 -11.43 5.17
N LYS A 104 -17.38 -11.02 4.16
CA LYS A 104 -16.98 -11.17 2.76
C LYS A 104 -15.91 -10.16 2.43
N ILE A 105 -16.18 -8.88 2.69
CA ILE A 105 -15.25 -7.79 2.40
C ILE A 105 -13.97 -7.92 3.25
N LYS A 106 -14.09 -8.43 4.50
CA LYS A 106 -12.92 -8.73 5.34
C LYS A 106 -11.92 -9.65 4.65
N ARG A 107 -12.41 -10.72 4.01
CA ARG A 107 -11.57 -11.67 3.27
C ARG A 107 -10.94 -11.05 2.03
N ASP A 108 -11.69 -10.21 1.32
CA ASP A 108 -11.18 -9.49 0.15
C ASP A 108 -10.07 -8.50 0.58
N LEU A 109 -10.25 -7.82 1.72
CA LEU A 109 -9.26 -6.88 2.27
C LEU A 109 -8.02 -7.56 2.86
N ASP A 110 -8.16 -8.80 3.34
CA ASP A 110 -7.06 -9.58 3.89
C ASP A 110 -5.92 -9.72 2.88
N GLU A 111 -6.21 -9.94 1.60
CA GLU A 111 -5.20 -10.12 0.54
C GLU A 111 -4.30 -8.88 0.33
N PHE A 112 -4.81 -7.68 0.67
CA PHE A 112 -4.12 -6.40 0.57
C PHE A 112 -3.36 -6.01 1.86
N ILE A 113 -3.59 -6.73 2.97
CA ILE A 113 -2.93 -6.47 4.25
C ILE A 113 -1.85 -7.52 4.50
N TRP A 114 -2.13 -8.77 4.18
CA TRP A 114 -1.24 -9.89 4.40
C TRP A 114 -1.31 -10.90 3.26
N GLN A 115 -0.20 -11.59 3.06
CA GLN A 115 -0.10 -12.71 2.15
C GLN A 115 -0.15 -14.00 2.95
N GLU A 116 -1.11 -14.86 2.63
CA GLU A 116 -1.16 -16.21 3.16
C GLU A 116 -0.07 -17.10 2.54
N GLY A 117 0.62 -17.85 3.39
CA GLY A 117 1.59 -18.85 3.02
C GLY A 117 0.93 -20.01 2.27
N SER A 118 1.61 -20.50 1.23
CA SER A 118 1.13 -21.62 0.45
C SER A 118 2.30 -22.45 -0.03
N GLU A 119 2.32 -23.72 0.37
CA GLU A 119 3.34 -24.68 -0.07
C GLU A 119 3.31 -24.88 -1.60
N ILE A 120 2.13 -24.84 -2.20
CA ILE A 120 1.94 -25.00 -3.65
C ILE A 120 2.51 -23.79 -4.40
N LYS A 121 2.28 -22.57 -3.89
CA LYS A 121 2.79 -21.34 -4.51
C LYS A 121 4.22 -21.01 -4.08
N GLY A 122 4.76 -21.73 -3.10
CA GLY A 122 6.07 -21.41 -2.48
C GLY A 122 6.07 -20.09 -1.70
N THR A 123 4.92 -19.60 -1.26
CA THR A 123 4.79 -18.33 -0.51
C THR A 123 4.81 -18.58 1.00
N LYS A 124 5.19 -17.55 1.76
CA LYS A 124 5.16 -17.55 3.23
C LYS A 124 4.15 -16.54 3.74
N ASP A 125 3.69 -16.75 4.97
CA ASP A 125 2.91 -15.78 5.72
C ASP A 125 3.72 -14.50 5.94
N VAL A 126 3.24 -13.39 5.42
CA VAL A 126 3.94 -12.10 5.53
C VAL A 126 2.97 -10.94 5.37
N PHE A 127 3.14 -9.89 6.17
CA PHE A 127 2.40 -8.65 5.97
C PHE A 127 2.90 -7.93 4.71
N ARG A 128 1.99 -7.29 3.97
CA ARG A 128 2.34 -6.52 2.77
C ARG A 128 3.27 -5.35 3.08
N VAL A 129 3.11 -4.75 4.26
CA VAL A 129 3.96 -3.68 4.77
C VAL A 129 4.42 -4.06 6.16
N THR A 130 5.73 -4.15 6.37
CA THR A 130 6.30 -4.32 7.70
C THR A 130 6.82 -2.97 8.19
N PRO A 131 6.09 -2.29 9.11
CA PRO A 131 6.53 -1.01 9.64
C PRO A 131 7.72 -1.17 10.60
N ARG A 132 8.40 -0.05 10.89
CA ARG A 132 9.42 0.06 11.92
C ARG A 132 8.90 0.85 13.12
#